data_AF-A0A832ER38-F1
#
_entry.id   AF-A0A832ER38-F1
#
_cell.length_a   1.000
_cell.length_b   1.000
_cell.length_c   1.000
_cell.angle_alpha   90.00
_cell.angle_beta   90.00
_cell.angle_gamma   90.00
#
_symmetry.space_group_name_H-M   'P 1'
#
loop_
_entity.id
_entity.type
_entity.pdbx_description
1 polymer ?
#
loop_
_entity_poly.entity_id
_entity_poly.type
_entity_poly.pdbx_seq_one_letter_code
_entity_poly.pdbx_strand_id
1 'polypeptide(L)'
;MEEINMELIKILLASILAIIISIPYSLILPGIERKIQARIQQRIGPPILTPGLWAVLKFWYKKDVEPVSYLPTFYKSLIIFGIIICIILFLFSTPYWWQILGWGSVLGLIGMLKLEECLYVLMGSQSQSFLSTTMPVPDLAKGAKGVGIFREFLEQHSAERSIKMMAVGSLPLYIAFTVPFAMAKSGMLSDVIRIQNPLYFNSTW
;
A
#
# COMPACT_ATOMS: atom_id res chain seq x y z
N MET A 1 -17.23 -20.04 -26.36
CA MET A 1 -17.82 -18.91 -25.59
C MET A 1 -18.16 -19.34 -24.16
N GLU A 2 -18.72 -20.54 -23.97
CA GLU A 2 -19.01 -21.09 -22.63
C GLU A 2 -17.76 -21.34 -21.78
N GLU A 3 -16.67 -21.87 -22.33
CA GLU A 3 -15.42 -22.09 -21.57
C GLU A 3 -14.79 -20.80 -21.05
N ILE A 4 -14.81 -19.72 -21.86
CA ILE A 4 -14.29 -18.40 -21.46
C ILE A 4 -15.12 -17.83 -20.31
N ASN A 5 -16.45 -17.99 -20.36
CA ASN A 5 -17.32 -17.54 -19.28
C ASN A 5 -17.07 -18.32 -17.98
N MET A 6 -16.78 -19.62 -18.07
CA MET A 6 -16.47 -20.44 -16.89
C MET A 6 -15.13 -20.07 -16.25
N GLU A 7 -14.08 -19.80 -17.03
CA GLU A 7 -12.79 -19.34 -16.49
C GLU A 7 -12.91 -17.97 -15.80
N LEU A 8 -13.65 -17.03 -16.41
CA LEU A 8 -13.91 -15.73 -15.79
C LEU A 8 -14.67 -15.83 -14.47
N ILE A 9 -15.66 -16.73 -14.37
CA ILE A 9 -16.40 -16.97 -13.13
C ILE A 9 -15.48 -17.54 -12.05
N LYS A 10 -14.60 -18.50 -12.39
CA LYS A 10 -13.62 -19.06 -11.44
C LYS A 10 -12.68 -17.96 -10.92
N ILE A 11 -12.16 -17.12 -11.80
CA ILE A 11 -11.27 -16.01 -11.42
C ILE A 11 -11.97 -15.03 -10.49
N LEU A 12 -13.21 -14.64 -10.81
CA LEU A 12 -13.99 -13.74 -9.96
C LEU A 12 -14.24 -14.34 -8.57
N LEU A 13 -14.67 -15.60 -8.52
CA LEU A 13 -14.94 -16.30 -7.26
C LEU A 13 -13.67 -16.47 -6.42
N ALA A 14 -12.56 -16.87 -7.04
CA ALA A 14 -11.27 -16.99 -6.39
C ALA A 14 -10.76 -15.64 -5.86
N SER A 15 -10.93 -14.56 -6.62
CA SER A 15 -10.54 -13.21 -6.21
C SER A 15 -11.33 -12.72 -5.00
N ILE A 16 -12.65 -12.95 -4.99
CA ILE A 16 -13.50 -12.59 -3.85
C ILE A 16 -13.09 -13.38 -2.60
N LEU A 17 -12.88 -14.69 -2.73
CA LEU A 17 -12.41 -15.55 -1.64
C LEU A 17 -11.05 -15.11 -1.11
N ALA A 18 -10.11 -14.81 -2.00
CA ALA A 18 -8.77 -14.32 -1.63
C ALA A 18 -8.86 -13.01 -0.83
N ILE A 19 -9.71 -12.07 -1.26
CA ILE A 19 -9.93 -10.81 -0.52
C ILE A 19 -10.54 -11.09 0.86
N ILE A 20 -11.58 -11.91 0.95
CA ILE A 20 -12.23 -12.27 2.22
C ILE A 20 -11.24 -12.88 3.20
N ILE A 21 -10.31 -13.71 2.73
CA ILE A 21 -9.25 -14.31 3.55
C ILE A 21 -8.18 -13.27 3.90
N SER A 22 -7.80 -12.40 2.97
CA SER A 22 -6.73 -11.41 3.20
C SER A 22 -7.05 -10.39 4.30
N ILE A 23 -8.31 -9.96 4.40
CA ILE A 23 -8.77 -8.94 5.36
C ILE A 23 -8.49 -9.34 6.82
N PRO A 24 -8.93 -10.52 7.33
CA PRO A 24 -8.64 -10.93 8.70
C PRO A 24 -7.13 -11.11 8.95
N TYR A 25 -6.37 -11.63 7.97
CA TYR A 25 -4.92 -11.72 8.11
C TYR A 25 -4.25 -10.35 8.26
N SER A 26 -4.64 -9.38 7.43
CA SER A 26 -4.16 -8.00 7.51
C SER A 26 -4.44 -7.35 8.87
N LEU A 27 -5.56 -7.68 9.50
CA LEU A 27 -5.91 -7.15 10.82
C LEU A 27 -5.17 -7.85 11.99
N ILE A 28 -4.79 -9.11 11.82
CA ILE A 28 -4.10 -9.89 12.87
C ILE A 28 -2.59 -9.61 12.89
N LEU A 29 -1.97 -9.43 11.71
CA LEU A 29 -0.51 -9.27 11.57
C LEU A 29 0.08 -8.12 12.44
N PRO A 30 -0.48 -6.89 12.45
CA PRO A 30 0.02 -5.82 13.31
C PRO A 30 -0.08 -6.15 14.81
N GLY A 31 -1.04 -6.99 15.17
CA GLY A 31 -1.22 -7.54 16.51
C GLY A 31 -0.05 -8.41 16.96
N ILE A 32 0.36 -9.31 16.08
CA ILE A 32 1.50 -10.20 16.30
C ILE A 32 2.79 -9.38 16.39
N GLU A 33 3.00 -8.47 15.45
CA GLU A 33 4.19 -7.61 15.41
C GLU A 33 4.35 -6.82 16.72
N ARG A 34 3.30 -6.13 17.17
CA ARG A 34 3.35 -5.36 18.43
C ARG A 34 3.56 -6.23 19.66
N LYS A 35 3.02 -7.45 19.66
CA LYS A 35 3.24 -8.38 20.77
C LYS A 35 4.69 -8.85 20.79
N ILE A 36 5.28 -9.17 19.63
CA ILE A 36 6.70 -9.54 19.53
C ILE A 36 7.59 -8.37 19.96
N GLN A 37 7.36 -7.16 19.44
CA GLN A 37 8.10 -5.95 19.83
C GLN A 37 8.02 -5.71 21.34
N ALA A 38 6.84 -5.87 21.95
CA ALA A 38 6.69 -5.75 23.39
C ALA A 38 7.48 -6.82 24.15
N ARG A 39 7.50 -8.07 23.68
CA ARG A 39 8.28 -9.15 24.32
C ARG A 39 9.79 -8.92 24.23
N ILE A 40 10.27 -8.43 23.09
CA ILE A 40 11.67 -8.00 22.93
C ILE A 40 12.02 -6.90 23.95
N GLN A 41 11.07 -5.99 24.18
CA GLN A 41 11.18 -4.94 25.20
C GLN A 41 10.83 -5.39 26.63
N GLN A 42 10.66 -6.70 26.87
CA GLN A 42 10.30 -7.30 28.16
C GLN A 42 8.97 -6.79 28.76
N ARG A 43 8.00 -6.45 27.91
CA ARG A 43 6.63 -6.05 28.28
C ARG A 43 5.61 -7.07 27.74
N ILE A 44 4.42 -7.12 28.36
CA ILE A 44 3.37 -8.10 27.98
C ILE A 44 2.77 -7.82 26.60
N GLY A 45 2.73 -6.55 26.21
CA GLY A 45 2.14 -6.09 24.96
C GLY A 45 0.61 -6.14 24.94
N PRO A 46 -0.02 -5.48 23.96
CA PRO A 46 -1.46 -5.51 23.78
C PRO A 46 -1.96 -6.92 23.36
N PRO A 47 -3.27 -7.20 23.51
CA PRO A 47 -3.89 -8.37 22.89
C PRO A 47 -3.70 -8.36 21.37
N ILE A 48 -3.67 -9.54 20.76
CA ILE A 48 -3.39 -9.71 19.31
C ILE A 48 -4.44 -8.98 18.46
N LEU A 49 -5.72 -8.99 18.86
CA LEU A 49 -6.78 -8.36 18.06
C LEU A 49 -6.84 -6.83 18.21
N THR A 50 -6.14 -6.25 19.19
CA THR A 50 -6.29 -4.83 19.56
C THR A 50 -5.78 -3.85 18.51
N PRO A 51 -4.59 -4.04 17.91
CA PRO A 51 -4.08 -3.12 16.89
C PRO A 51 -4.85 -3.11 15.58
N GLY A 52 -5.46 -4.23 15.19
CA GLY A 52 -6.26 -4.33 13.97
C GLY A 52 -7.73 -4.06 14.22
N LEU A 53 -8.47 -5.10 14.62
CA LEU A 53 -9.93 -5.06 14.73
C LEU A 53 -10.44 -3.94 15.65
N TRP A 54 -9.93 -3.87 16.88
CA TRP A 54 -10.41 -2.86 17.84
C TRP A 54 -10.04 -1.44 17.41
N ALA A 55 -8.93 -1.25 16.71
CA ALA A 55 -8.55 0.05 16.18
C ALA A 55 -9.50 0.49 15.06
N VAL A 56 -9.81 -0.40 14.10
CA VAL A 56 -10.76 -0.12 13.01
C VAL A 56 -12.12 0.25 13.57
N LEU A 57 -12.67 -0.54 14.51
CA LEU A 57 -13.94 -0.24 15.17
C LEU A 57 -13.91 1.10 15.92
N LYS A 58 -12.81 1.39 16.63
CA LYS A 58 -12.63 2.65 17.35
C LYS A 58 -12.61 3.85 16.39
N PHE A 59 -11.91 3.76 15.27
CA PHE A 59 -11.83 4.85 14.29
C PHE A 59 -13.14 5.03 13.54
N TRP A 60 -13.87 3.96 13.28
CA TRP A 60 -15.20 4.05 12.69
C TRP A 60 -16.21 4.74 13.62
N TYR A 61 -16.12 4.53 14.93
CA TYR A 61 -16.99 5.21 15.90
C TYR A 61 -16.66 6.71 16.08
N LYS A 62 -15.47 7.16 15.69
CA LYS A 62 -15.07 8.55 15.88
C LYS A 62 -15.76 9.47 14.88
N LYS A 63 -15.99 10.73 15.31
CA LYS A 63 -16.48 11.79 14.43
C LYS A 63 -15.43 12.12 13.37
N ASP A 64 -15.87 12.21 12.12
CA ASP A 64 -15.04 12.64 11.01
C ASP A 64 -14.58 14.09 11.22
N VAL A 65 -13.28 14.30 11.04
CA VAL A 65 -12.65 15.63 11.04
C VAL A 65 -12.24 15.95 9.62
N GLU A 66 -12.58 17.14 9.14
CA GLU A 66 -12.16 17.57 7.81
C GLU A 66 -10.66 17.92 7.81
N PRO A 67 -9.89 17.43 6.83
CA PRO A 67 -8.47 17.74 6.75
C PRO A 67 -8.28 19.21 6.38
N VAL A 68 -7.35 19.87 7.06
CA VAL A 68 -6.90 21.22 6.69
C VAL A 68 -5.91 21.05 5.53
N SER A 69 -6.45 21.06 4.31
CA SER A 69 -5.71 20.87 3.07
C SER A 69 -6.25 21.82 2.00
N TYR A 70 -5.41 22.20 1.04
CA TYR A 70 -5.83 22.92 -0.16
C TYR A 70 -6.82 22.11 -1.01
N LEU A 71 -6.70 20.77 -1.00
CA LEU A 71 -7.54 19.85 -1.78
C LEU A 71 -8.05 18.70 -0.90
N PRO A 72 -9.07 18.94 -0.05
CA PRO A 72 -9.54 17.95 0.92
C PRO A 72 -10.16 16.70 0.28
N THR A 73 -10.81 16.85 -0.88
CA THR A 73 -11.38 15.72 -1.64
C THR A 73 -10.31 14.82 -2.22
N PHE A 74 -9.25 15.41 -2.78
CA PHE A 74 -8.10 14.68 -3.32
C PHE A 74 -7.35 13.92 -2.22
N TYR A 75 -7.18 14.52 -1.04
CA TYR A 75 -6.59 13.83 0.10
C TYR A 75 -7.39 12.58 0.52
N LYS A 76 -8.73 12.68 0.59
CA LYS A 76 -9.59 11.53 0.92
C LYS A 76 -9.56 10.45 -0.17
N SER A 77 -9.52 10.83 -1.45
CA SER A 77 -9.49 9.86 -2.55
C SER A 77 -8.17 9.10 -2.63
N LEU A 78 -7.04 9.73 -2.28
CA LEU A 78 -5.73 9.07 -2.23
C LEU A 78 -5.73 7.87 -1.29
N ILE A 79 -6.35 7.98 -0.10
CA ILE A 79 -6.42 6.89 0.88
C ILE A 79 -7.16 5.68 0.30
N ILE A 80 -8.32 5.92 -0.33
CA ILE A 80 -9.13 4.87 -0.97
C ILE A 80 -8.33 4.22 -2.11
N PHE A 81 -7.65 5.03 -2.92
CA PHE A 81 -6.83 4.55 -4.03
C PHE A 81 -5.67 3.68 -3.54
N GLY A 82 -5.01 4.06 -2.44
CA GLY A 82 -3.96 3.25 -1.81
C GLY A 82 -4.46 1.86 -1.40
N ILE A 83 -5.63 1.78 -0.73
CA ILE A 83 -6.23 0.48 -0.34
C ILE A 83 -6.51 -0.38 -1.58
N ILE A 84 -7.04 0.21 -2.64
CA ILE A 84 -7.32 -0.50 -3.90
C ILE A 84 -6.04 -1.07 -4.50
N ILE A 85 -4.95 -0.31 -4.52
CA ILE A 85 -3.67 -0.77 -5.06
C ILE A 85 -3.07 -1.90 -4.24
N CYS A 86 -3.13 -1.84 -2.90
CA CYS A 86 -2.68 -2.95 -2.07
C CYS A 86 -3.49 -4.23 -2.35
N ILE A 87 -4.80 -4.12 -2.56
CA ILE A 87 -5.65 -5.26 -2.94
C ILE A 87 -5.25 -5.79 -4.32
N ILE A 88 -5.04 -4.91 -5.31
CA ILE A 88 -4.62 -5.31 -6.67
C ILE A 88 -3.25 -5.99 -6.63
N LEU A 89 -2.28 -5.44 -5.89
CA LEU A 89 -0.97 -6.04 -5.67
C LEU A 89 -1.07 -7.44 -5.09
N PHE A 90 -1.91 -7.61 -4.07
CA PHE A 90 -2.16 -8.93 -3.49
C PHE A 90 -2.77 -9.89 -4.52
N LEU A 91 -3.78 -9.46 -5.27
CA LEU A 91 -4.42 -10.27 -6.31
C LEU A 91 -3.43 -10.69 -7.40
N PHE A 92 -2.59 -9.78 -7.89
CA PHE A 92 -1.59 -10.08 -8.92
C PHE A 92 -0.52 -11.07 -8.46
N SER A 93 -0.26 -11.15 -7.15
CA SER A 93 0.61 -12.17 -6.58
C SER A 93 -0.02 -13.57 -6.55
N THR A 94 -1.34 -13.69 -6.71
CA THR A 94 -2.02 -15.00 -6.66
C THR A 94 -1.93 -15.75 -8.00
N PRO A 95 -1.89 -17.10 -7.99
CA PRO A 95 -1.72 -17.92 -9.20
C PRO A 95 -2.78 -17.68 -10.29
N TYR A 96 -4.02 -17.42 -9.89
CA TYR A 96 -5.15 -17.21 -10.80
C TYR A 96 -4.95 -15.99 -11.71
N TRP A 97 -4.24 -14.97 -11.23
CA TRP A 97 -4.03 -13.73 -11.97
C TRP A 97 -2.81 -13.75 -12.91
N TRP A 98 -1.95 -14.77 -12.82
CA TRP A 98 -0.78 -14.85 -13.71
C TRP A 98 -1.14 -15.07 -15.17
N GLN A 99 -2.27 -15.73 -15.44
CA GLN A 99 -2.73 -16.04 -16.79
C GLN A 99 -3.34 -14.83 -17.50
N ILE A 100 -3.77 -13.81 -16.74
CA ILE A 100 -4.48 -12.65 -17.28
C ILE A 100 -3.49 -11.53 -17.57
N LEU A 101 -3.34 -11.18 -18.85
CA LEU A 101 -2.64 -9.98 -19.34
C LEU A 101 -1.18 -9.81 -18.88
N GLY A 102 -0.56 -10.84 -18.28
CA GLY A 102 0.79 -10.75 -17.74
C GLY A 102 0.91 -9.82 -16.51
N TRP A 103 -0.17 -9.62 -15.75
CA TRP A 103 -0.14 -8.80 -14.53
C TRP A 103 0.71 -9.40 -13.42
N GLY A 104 0.91 -10.72 -13.42
CA GLY A 104 1.90 -11.42 -12.60
C GLY A 104 3.35 -11.29 -13.09
N SER A 105 3.64 -10.32 -13.95
CA SER A 105 4.99 -10.06 -14.42
C SER A 105 5.80 -9.20 -13.45
N VAL A 106 7.14 -9.27 -13.57
CA VAL A 106 8.07 -8.39 -12.84
C VAL A 106 7.69 -6.93 -12.97
N LEU A 107 7.43 -6.49 -14.20
CA LEU A 107 7.11 -5.11 -14.52
C LEU A 107 5.79 -4.69 -13.88
N GLY A 108 4.78 -5.56 -13.91
CA GLY A 108 3.50 -5.32 -13.24
C GLY A 108 3.65 -5.16 -11.73
N LEU A 109 4.36 -6.08 -11.08
CA LEU A 109 4.56 -6.07 -9.63
C LEU A 109 5.42 -4.89 -9.17
N ILE A 110 6.59 -4.66 -9.79
CA ILE A 110 7.47 -3.53 -9.46
C ILE A 110 6.77 -2.19 -9.77
N GLY A 111 6.06 -2.10 -10.89
CA GLY A 111 5.34 -0.89 -11.28
C GLY A 111 4.26 -0.51 -10.27
N MET A 112 3.46 -1.48 -9.82
CA MET A 112 2.42 -1.25 -8.82
C MET A 112 2.99 -0.94 -7.42
N LEU A 113 4.10 -1.60 -7.02
CA LEU A 113 4.81 -1.26 -5.78
C LEU A 113 5.35 0.18 -5.82
N LYS A 114 5.90 0.61 -6.95
CA LYS A 114 6.41 1.98 -7.10
C LYS A 114 5.28 3.01 -7.05
N LEU A 115 4.14 2.66 -7.60
CA LEU A 115 2.94 3.49 -7.58
C LEU A 115 2.42 3.65 -6.14
N GLU A 116 2.38 2.57 -5.35
CA GLU A 116 2.02 2.61 -3.92
C GLU A 116 2.93 3.55 -3.12
N GLU A 117 4.25 3.43 -3.28
CA GLU A 117 5.22 4.33 -2.61
C GLU A 117 4.96 5.82 -2.96
N CYS A 118 4.67 6.11 -4.23
CA CYS A 118 4.41 7.47 -4.70
C CYS A 118 3.14 8.05 -4.06
N LEU A 119 2.12 7.22 -3.83
CA LEU A 119 0.88 7.67 -3.19
C LEU A 119 1.11 8.12 -1.74
N TYR A 120 1.94 7.40 -0.98
CA TYR A 120 2.25 7.81 0.40
C TYR A 120 2.96 9.16 0.46
N VAL A 121 3.84 9.44 -0.50
CA VAL A 121 4.45 10.76 -0.66
C VAL A 121 3.39 11.84 -0.96
N LEU A 122 2.47 11.56 -1.89
CA LEU A 122 1.42 12.50 -2.26
C LEU A 122 0.45 12.75 -1.09
N MET A 123 0.13 11.74 -0.28
CA MET A 123 -0.66 11.93 0.94
C MET A 123 0.05 12.87 1.92
N GLY A 124 1.35 12.64 2.12
CA GLY A 124 2.19 13.50 2.98
C GLY A 124 2.25 14.93 2.47
N SER A 125 2.39 15.16 1.17
CA SER A 125 2.49 16.51 0.60
C SER A 125 1.18 17.29 0.60
N GLN A 126 0.02 16.63 0.69
CA GLN A 126 -1.29 17.28 0.67
C GLN A 126 -1.83 17.62 2.06
N SER A 127 -1.29 17.01 3.12
CA SER A 127 -1.56 17.44 4.49
C SER A 127 -0.78 18.73 4.76
N GLN A 128 -1.47 19.83 5.06
CA GLN A 128 -0.85 21.15 5.24
C GLN A 128 -1.21 21.71 6.64
N SER A 129 -0.74 21.03 7.69
CA SER A 129 -0.99 21.42 9.07
C SER A 129 0.32 21.88 9.74
N PHE A 130 0.43 23.16 10.05
CA PHE A 130 1.70 23.66 10.60
C PHE A 130 2.09 23.01 11.95
N LEU A 131 1.13 22.47 12.71
CA LEU A 131 1.26 21.61 13.91
C LEU A 131 -0.10 21.52 14.65
N SER A 132 -1.15 21.00 14.00
CA SER A 132 -2.47 20.81 14.64
C SER A 132 -3.22 22.08 15.12
N THR A 133 -2.79 23.29 14.77
CA THR A 133 -3.57 24.52 14.99
C THR A 133 -4.07 25.10 13.67
N THR A 134 -5.38 25.30 13.59
CA THR A 134 -6.06 26.10 12.57
C THR A 134 -5.73 27.58 12.79
N MET A 135 -4.50 28.00 12.52
CA MET A 135 -4.27 29.43 12.33
C MET A 135 -4.61 29.76 10.88
N PRO A 136 -5.70 30.52 10.62
CA PRO A 136 -5.80 31.22 9.35
C PRO A 136 -4.60 32.16 9.33
N VAL A 137 -3.56 31.81 8.56
CA VAL A 137 -2.38 32.66 8.48
C VAL A 137 -2.89 33.98 7.89
N PRO A 138 -2.90 35.08 8.66
CA PRO A 138 -3.57 36.33 8.29
C PRO A 138 -2.99 36.96 7.00
N ASP A 139 -1.88 36.39 6.55
CA ASP A 139 -1.04 36.78 5.45
C ASP A 139 -1.59 36.37 4.05
N LEU A 140 -2.58 35.47 3.98
CA LEU A 140 -3.35 35.20 2.73
C LEU A 140 -4.52 36.16 2.55
N ALA A 141 -5.22 36.50 3.63
CA ALA A 141 -6.39 37.38 3.59
C ALA A 141 -6.02 38.88 3.60
N LYS A 142 -4.85 39.25 4.14
CA LYS A 142 -4.40 40.65 4.23
C LYS A 142 -3.24 41.02 3.28
N GLY A 143 -2.80 40.08 2.45
CA GLY A 143 -1.69 40.29 1.52
C GLY A 143 -0.36 40.49 2.24
N ALA A 144 0.43 39.44 2.32
CA ALA A 144 1.81 39.51 2.79
C ALA A 144 2.58 40.61 2.05
N LYS A 145 3.29 41.48 2.79
CA LYS A 145 4.22 42.45 2.19
C LYS A 145 5.35 41.78 1.40
N GLY A 146 5.64 40.50 1.66
CA GLY A 146 6.62 39.70 0.93
C GLY A 146 6.01 39.05 -0.31
N VAL A 147 6.16 39.70 -1.46
CA VAL A 147 5.86 39.08 -2.76
C VAL A 147 7.02 38.13 -3.10
N GLY A 148 6.74 36.86 -3.36
CA GLY A 148 7.73 35.89 -3.85
C GLY A 148 8.42 35.00 -2.81
N ILE A 149 7.93 34.96 -1.55
CA ILE A 149 8.44 34.00 -0.55
C ILE A 149 7.66 32.69 -0.67
N PHE A 150 8.35 31.60 -1.02
CA PHE A 150 7.79 30.25 -1.00
C PHE A 150 7.50 29.85 0.45
N ARG A 151 6.25 29.45 0.73
CA ARG A 151 5.85 28.93 2.04
C ARG A 151 6.03 27.43 2.05
N GLU A 152 6.89 26.94 2.94
CA GLU A 152 7.09 25.52 3.16
C GLU A 152 6.44 25.08 4.47
N PHE A 153 5.75 23.96 4.45
CA PHE A 153 5.13 23.35 5.62
C PHE A 153 5.96 22.15 6.09
N LEU A 154 5.85 21.80 7.39
CA LEU A 154 6.60 20.66 7.94
C LEU A 154 6.28 19.35 7.23
N GLU A 155 5.04 19.16 6.80
CA GLU A 155 4.63 18.00 6.00
C GLU A 155 5.25 17.97 4.61
N GLN A 156 5.46 19.12 3.97
CA GLN A 156 6.16 19.19 2.69
C GLN A 156 7.62 18.76 2.85
N HIS A 157 8.28 19.19 3.93
CA HIS A 157 9.64 18.73 4.24
C HIS A 157 9.68 17.24 4.62
N SER A 158 8.63 16.72 5.25
CA SER A 158 8.48 15.27 5.47
C SER A 158 8.33 14.50 4.15
N ALA A 159 7.51 15.01 3.22
CA ALA A 159 7.33 14.43 1.90
C ALA A 159 8.64 14.45 1.10
N GLU A 160 9.40 15.53 1.13
CA GLU A 160 10.70 15.62 0.48
C GLU A 160 11.71 14.59 1.03
N ARG A 161 11.74 14.40 2.35
CA ARG A 161 12.55 13.35 3.00
C ARG A 161 12.08 11.96 2.58
N SER A 162 10.77 11.73 2.52
CA SER A 162 10.19 10.47 2.08
C SER A 162 10.56 10.15 0.62
N ILE A 163 10.54 11.13 -0.28
CA ILE A 163 11.00 10.98 -1.68
C ILE A 163 12.47 10.56 -1.74
N LYS A 164 13.33 11.21 -0.94
CA LYS A 164 14.76 10.87 -0.89
C LYS A 164 14.98 9.45 -0.37
N MET A 165 14.27 9.06 0.69
CA MET A 165 14.31 7.70 1.24
C MET A 165 13.73 6.66 0.27
N MET A 166 12.70 7.01 -0.49
CA MET A 166 12.11 6.17 -1.53
C MET A 166 13.12 5.97 -2.68
N ALA A 167 13.77 7.03 -3.15
CA ALA A 167 14.77 6.92 -4.21
C ALA A 167 15.97 6.05 -3.79
N VAL A 168 16.50 6.23 -2.57
CA VAL A 168 17.69 5.50 -2.10
C VAL A 168 17.34 4.09 -1.59
N GLY A 169 16.22 3.96 -0.88
CA GLY A 169 15.84 2.74 -0.16
C GLY A 169 15.14 1.69 -1.02
N SER A 170 14.30 2.09 -1.99
CA SER A 170 13.56 1.11 -2.79
C SER A 170 14.30 0.63 -4.04
N LEU A 171 15.28 1.39 -4.54
CA LEU A 171 16.11 0.95 -5.68
C LEU A 171 16.82 -0.40 -5.44
N PRO A 172 17.52 -0.64 -4.31
CA PRO A 172 18.13 -1.94 -4.04
C PRO A 172 17.10 -3.08 -3.99
N LEU A 173 15.91 -2.82 -3.45
CA LEU A 173 14.84 -3.80 -3.37
C LEU A 173 14.34 -4.20 -4.75
N TYR A 174 14.15 -3.24 -5.67
CA TYR A 174 13.74 -3.54 -7.04
C TYR A 174 14.81 -4.29 -7.82
N ILE A 175 16.09 -3.94 -7.64
CA ILE A 175 17.19 -4.69 -8.25
C ILE A 175 17.17 -6.14 -7.73
N ALA A 176 17.10 -6.33 -6.41
CA ALA A 176 17.01 -7.67 -5.81
C ALA A 176 15.80 -8.47 -6.33
N PHE A 177 14.66 -7.81 -6.53
CA PHE A 177 13.46 -8.45 -7.05
C PHE A 177 13.61 -8.94 -8.50
N THR A 178 14.45 -8.31 -9.32
CA THR A 178 14.69 -8.74 -10.71
C THR A 178 15.58 -9.98 -10.84
N VAL A 179 16.43 -10.26 -9.85
CA VAL A 179 17.36 -11.41 -9.84
C VAL A 179 16.67 -12.77 -10.09
N PRO A 180 15.62 -13.17 -9.34
CA PRO A 180 14.98 -14.47 -9.55
C PRO A 180 14.35 -14.63 -10.94
N PHE A 181 13.89 -13.52 -11.55
CA PHE A 181 13.31 -13.55 -12.89
C PHE A 181 14.39 -13.60 -13.99
N ALA A 182 15.54 -12.96 -13.77
CA ALA A 182 16.71 -13.12 -14.62
C ALA A 182 17.20 -14.58 -14.60
N MET A 183 17.23 -15.22 -13.43
CA MET A 183 17.55 -16.65 -13.30
C MET A 183 16.53 -17.53 -14.04
N ALA A 184 15.25 -17.19 -13.96
CA ALA A 184 14.19 -17.90 -14.67
C ALA A 184 14.15 -17.67 -16.18
N LYS A 185 14.90 -16.68 -16.69
CA LYS A 185 14.88 -16.21 -18.09
C LYS A 185 13.46 -15.88 -18.57
N SER A 186 12.57 -15.50 -17.65
CA SER A 186 11.18 -15.18 -17.92
C SER A 186 10.73 -14.04 -17.01
N GLY A 187 9.91 -13.15 -17.55
CA GLY A 187 9.31 -12.05 -16.79
C GLY A 187 8.10 -12.46 -15.94
N MET A 188 7.67 -13.73 -15.97
CA MET A 188 6.46 -14.20 -15.30
C MET A 188 6.77 -14.86 -13.95
N LEU A 189 5.93 -14.58 -12.94
CA LEU A 189 6.08 -15.17 -11.60
C LEU A 189 5.87 -16.68 -11.61
N SER A 190 5.03 -17.20 -12.52
CA SER A 190 4.80 -18.64 -12.70
C SER A 190 6.08 -19.42 -12.97
N ASP A 191 6.96 -18.88 -13.82
CA ASP A 191 8.18 -19.57 -14.25
C ASP A 191 9.25 -19.55 -13.16
N VAL A 192 9.31 -18.47 -12.38
CA VAL A 192 10.15 -18.39 -11.17
C VAL A 192 9.74 -19.47 -10.18
N ILE A 193 8.43 -19.59 -9.91
CA ILE A 193 7.91 -20.59 -8.98
C ILE A 193 8.12 -22.00 -9.52
N ARG A 194 8.06 -22.20 -10.85
CA ARG A 194 8.30 -23.50 -11.48
C ARG A 194 9.72 -24.00 -11.28
N ILE A 195 10.70 -23.09 -11.32
CA ILE A 195 12.10 -23.42 -11.07
C ILE A 195 12.35 -23.73 -9.59
N GLN A 196 11.69 -22.98 -8.69
CA GLN A 196 11.85 -23.18 -7.24
C GLN A 196 11.11 -24.42 -6.73
N ASN A 197 9.90 -24.67 -7.24
CA ASN A 197 9.04 -25.78 -6.84
C ASN A 197 8.35 -26.40 -8.08
N PRO A 198 8.99 -27.34 -8.77
CA PRO A 198 8.44 -27.95 -9.97
C PRO A 198 7.17 -28.79 -9.71
N LEU A 199 6.96 -29.25 -8.47
CA LEU A 199 5.81 -30.06 -8.08
C LEU A 199 4.52 -29.24 -7.95
N TYR A 200 4.63 -27.92 -7.75
CA TYR A 200 3.48 -27.03 -7.56
C TYR A 200 2.49 -27.07 -8.73
N PHE A 201 2.98 -27.11 -9.97
CA PHE A 201 2.16 -27.13 -11.19
C PHE A 201 1.64 -28.53 -11.56
N ASN A 202 2.20 -29.58 -10.98
CA ASN A 202 1.80 -30.97 -11.23
C ASN A 202 0.77 -31.47 -10.21
N SER A 203 0.50 -30.69 -9.16
CA SER A 203 -0.48 -31.04 -8.14
C SER A 203 -1.88 -30.61 -8.58
N THR A 204 -2.85 -31.51 -8.49
CA THR A 204 -4.23 -31.32 -8.97
C THR A 204 -5.15 -30.65 -7.92
N TRP A 205 -4.61 -29.77 -7.09
CA TRP A 205 -5.38 -29.06 -6.06
C TRP A 205 -5.84 -27.68 -6.56
#